data_AF-A0A537GMN5-F1
#
_entry.id   AF-A0A537GMN5-F1
#
_cell.length_a   1.000
_cell.length_b   1.000
_cell.length_c   1.000
_cell.angle_alpha   90.00
_cell.angle_beta   90.00
_cell.angle_gamma   90.00
#
_symmetry.space_group_name_H-M   'P 1'
#
loop_
_entity.id
_entity.type
_entity.pdbx_description
1 polymer ?
#
loop_
_entity_poly.entity_id
_entity_poly.type
_entity_poly.pdbx_seq_one_letter_code
_entity_poly.pdbx_strand_id
1 'polypeptide(L)'
;MTSHREAPKISKDPVADNTDLYAFVSPDKPDTVTILANYIPLEEPAGGPNFNTFGDDVLYEIMVDNDGDGIEDVTYQFKFKMKVG
;
A
#
# COMPACT_ATOMS: atom_id res chain seq x y z
N MET A 1 5.15 -12.14 1.46
CA MET A 1 5.83 -11.17 0.61
C MET A 1 5.62 -11.59 -0.81
N THR A 2 4.45 -11.23 -1.35
CA THR A 2 4.30 -11.12 -2.80
C THR A 2 4.75 -9.72 -3.22
N SER A 3 5.24 -9.57 -4.44
CA SER A 3 5.65 -8.29 -5.01
C SER A 3 5.09 -8.24 -6.41
N HIS A 4 4.50 -7.12 -6.78
CA HIS A 4 3.92 -6.93 -8.11
C HIS A 4 4.89 -6.19 -9.05
N ARG A 5 6.18 -6.17 -8.71
CA ARG A 5 7.25 -5.60 -9.57
C ARG A 5 7.34 -6.23 -10.96
N GLU A 6 6.66 -7.34 -11.20
CA GLU A 6 6.48 -7.95 -12.52
C GLU A 6 5.66 -7.07 -13.47
N ALA A 7 4.84 -6.13 -12.97
CA ALA A 7 4.10 -5.20 -13.79
C ALA A 7 5.02 -4.10 -14.38
N PRO A 8 4.96 -3.79 -15.70
CA PRO A 8 5.90 -2.88 -16.38
C PRO A 8 5.95 -1.44 -15.86
N LYS A 9 4.92 -0.98 -15.15
CA LYS A 9 4.88 0.35 -14.53
C LYS A 9 5.51 0.36 -13.14
N ILE A 10 5.22 -0.66 -12.33
CA ILE A 10 5.75 -0.82 -10.97
C ILE A 10 7.25 -1.14 -10.98
N SER A 11 7.74 -1.82 -12.03
CA SER A 11 9.20 -2.02 -12.21
C SER A 11 9.97 -0.71 -12.40
N LYS A 12 9.30 0.33 -12.92
CA LYS A 12 9.87 1.68 -13.14
C LYS A 12 9.62 2.64 -11.97
N ASP A 13 8.67 2.33 -11.11
CA ASP A 13 8.34 3.05 -9.89
C ASP A 13 8.24 2.06 -8.71
N PRO A 14 9.39 1.64 -8.16
CA PRO A 14 9.43 0.60 -7.15
C PRO A 14 8.80 1.02 -5.82
N VAL A 15 8.65 2.32 -5.56
CA VAL A 15 8.01 2.83 -4.33
C VAL A 15 6.48 2.78 -4.41
N ALA A 16 5.92 2.55 -5.60
CA ALA A 16 4.50 2.27 -5.82
C ALA A 16 4.15 0.76 -5.72
N ASP A 17 5.12 -0.12 -5.42
CA ASP A 17 4.88 -1.56 -5.29
C ASP A 17 4.04 -1.86 -4.04
N ASN A 18 2.76 -2.17 -4.25
CA ASN A 18 1.92 -2.81 -3.25
C ASN A 18 2.32 -4.28 -3.14
N THR A 19 2.74 -4.71 -1.96
CA THR A 19 3.20 -6.07 -1.75
C THR A 19 2.05 -6.98 -1.37
N ASP A 20 1.23 -6.60 -0.39
CA ASP A 20 0.14 -7.43 0.11
C ASP A 20 -1.00 -6.55 0.65
N LEU A 21 -2.25 -7.00 0.46
CA LEU A 21 -3.46 -6.43 1.10
C LEU A 21 -4.13 -7.50 1.97
N TYR A 22 -4.47 -7.14 3.20
CA TYR A 22 -5.24 -7.97 4.12
C TYR A 22 -6.52 -7.26 4.53
N ALA A 23 -7.63 -7.98 4.57
CA ALA A 23 -8.90 -7.50 5.10
C ALA A 23 -9.49 -8.55 6.03
N PHE A 24 -9.83 -8.16 7.25
CA PHE A 24 -10.38 -9.07 8.26
C PHE A 24 -11.30 -8.31 9.22
N VAL A 25 -12.26 -9.02 9.83
CA VAL A 25 -13.12 -8.46 10.88
C VAL A 25 -12.26 -8.06 12.07
N SER A 26 -12.40 -6.82 12.55
CA SER A 26 -11.54 -6.30 13.62
C SER A 26 -11.75 -7.10 14.91
N PRO A 27 -10.71 -7.67 15.53
CA PRO A 27 -10.85 -8.54 16.69
C PRO A 27 -11.30 -7.79 17.95
N ASP A 28 -10.99 -6.49 18.03
CA ASP A 28 -11.35 -5.56 19.11
C ASP A 28 -12.70 -4.87 18.87
N LYS A 29 -13.16 -4.84 17.61
CA LYS A 29 -14.44 -4.24 17.21
C LYS A 29 -15.13 -5.06 16.09
N PRO A 30 -15.86 -6.14 16.44
CA PRO A 30 -16.34 -7.11 15.44
C PRO A 30 -17.39 -6.60 14.45
N ASP A 31 -17.95 -5.41 14.66
CA ASP A 31 -18.83 -4.71 13.71
C ASP A 31 -18.06 -3.89 12.65
N THR A 32 -16.72 -3.93 12.67
CA THR A 32 -15.86 -3.25 11.68
C THR A 32 -14.93 -4.20 10.95
N VAL A 33 -14.39 -3.72 9.82
CA VAL A 33 -13.35 -4.38 9.05
C VAL A 33 -12.04 -3.61 9.22
N THR A 34 -10.96 -4.32 9.51
CA THR A 34 -9.60 -3.80 9.44
C THR A 34 -9.02 -4.11 8.07
N ILE A 35 -8.49 -3.09 7.41
CA ILE A 35 -7.74 -3.21 6.16
C ILE A 35 -6.28 -2.84 6.43
N LEU A 36 -5.36 -3.68 5.99
CA LEU A 36 -3.92 -3.46 6.05
C LEU A 36 -3.34 -3.57 4.63
N ALA A 37 -2.69 -2.50 4.17
CA ALA A 37 -2.01 -2.46 2.88
C ALA A 37 -0.51 -2.28 3.09
N ASN A 38 0.28 -3.24 2.61
CA ASN A 38 1.72 -3.18 2.66
C ASN A 38 2.27 -2.65 1.34
N TYR A 39 3.25 -1.75 1.45
CA TYR A 39 4.00 -1.19 0.34
C TYR A 39 5.48 -1.24 0.70
N ILE A 40 6.33 -1.30 -0.32
CA ILE A 40 7.78 -1.49 -0.19
C ILE A 40 8.08 -2.91 0.35
N PRO A 41 8.84 -3.74 -0.40
CA PRO A 41 9.16 -5.09 0.03
C PRO A 41 10.21 -5.10 1.14
N LEU A 42 10.65 -6.31 1.50
CA LEU A 42 11.57 -6.54 2.62
C LEU A 42 12.81 -5.66 2.49
N GLU A 43 13.13 -4.94 3.56
CA GLU A 43 14.37 -4.19 3.67
C GLU A 43 15.27 -4.83 4.74
N GLU A 44 16.30 -5.54 4.28
CA GLU A 44 17.19 -6.23 5.21
C GLU A 44 18.04 -5.24 6.02
N PRO A 45 18.29 -5.50 7.32
CA PRO A 45 19.07 -4.59 8.17
C PRO A 45 20.49 -4.31 7.64
N ALA A 46 21.10 -5.27 6.95
CA ALA A 46 22.42 -5.14 6.35
C ALA A 46 22.44 -4.21 5.10
N GLY A 47 21.27 -3.85 4.56
CA GLY A 47 21.10 -2.93 3.44
C GLY A 47 21.25 -1.45 3.79
N GLY A 48 21.50 -1.14 5.07
CA GLY A 48 21.78 0.22 5.50
C GLY A 48 22.97 0.86 4.76
N PRO A 49 22.99 2.19 4.62
CA PRO A 49 22.04 3.17 5.17
C PRO A 49 20.83 3.47 4.25
N ASN A 50 20.73 2.82 3.09
CA ASN A 50 19.79 3.20 2.05
C ASN A 50 18.52 2.36 2.12
N PHE A 51 17.49 2.92 2.75
CA PHE A 51 16.15 2.36 2.80
C PHE A 51 15.23 3.15 1.86
N ASN A 52 14.27 2.47 1.26
CA ASN A 52 13.24 3.07 0.44
C ASN A 52 12.29 3.88 1.33
N THR A 53 11.73 4.92 0.74
CA THR A 53 10.70 5.75 1.36
C THR A 53 9.45 5.65 0.54
N PHE A 54 8.30 6.02 1.12
CA PHE A 54 7.13 6.33 0.31
C PHE A 54 7.47 7.41 -0.71
N GLY A 55 6.96 7.26 -1.93
CA GLY A 55 7.07 8.27 -2.98
C GLY A 55 6.25 9.50 -2.60
N ASP A 56 6.79 10.69 -2.86
CA ASP A 56 6.09 11.96 -2.67
C ASP A 56 5.30 12.41 -3.91
N ASP A 57 5.48 11.69 -5.02
CA ASP A 57 4.76 11.80 -6.29
C ASP A 57 3.72 10.68 -6.51
N VAL A 58 3.60 9.75 -5.56
CA VAL A 58 2.66 8.61 -5.63
C VAL A 58 1.36 8.91 -4.86
N LEU A 59 0.23 8.60 -5.48
CA LEU A 59 -1.08 8.52 -4.83
C LEU A 59 -1.38 7.05 -4.53
N TYR A 60 -1.37 6.70 -3.24
CA TYR A 60 -1.69 5.35 -2.78
C TYR A 60 -3.18 5.26 -2.49
N GLU A 61 -3.88 4.29 -3.07
CA GLU A 61 -5.33 4.16 -2.96
C GLU A 61 -5.74 2.76 -2.52
N ILE A 62 -6.78 2.70 -1.69
CA ILE A 62 -7.57 1.49 -1.43
C ILE A 62 -8.99 1.81 -1.87
N MET A 63 -9.43 1.14 -2.93
CA MET A 63 -10.77 1.29 -3.50
C MET A 63 -11.64 0.13 -3.00
N VAL A 64 -12.80 0.47 -2.42
CA VAL A 64 -13.75 -0.50 -1.87
C VAL A 64 -15.06 -0.39 -2.64
N ASP A 65 -15.39 -1.47 -3.33
CA ASP A 65 -16.71 -1.74 -3.89
C ASP A 65 -17.45 -2.65 -2.88
N ASN A 66 -18.56 -2.15 -2.32
CA ASN A 66 -19.36 -2.86 -1.33
C ASN A 66 -20.71 -3.36 -1.87
N ASP A 67 -21.07 -3.03 -3.10
CA ASP A 67 -22.31 -3.47 -3.76
C ASP A 67 -22.09 -4.45 -4.94
N GLY A 68 -20.85 -4.57 -5.40
CA GLY A 68 -20.39 -5.54 -6.40
C GLY A 68 -20.56 -5.07 -7.85
N ASP A 69 -20.78 -3.79 -8.10
CA ASP A 69 -20.94 -3.26 -9.46
C ASP A 69 -19.62 -2.99 -10.21
N GLY A 70 -18.48 -3.12 -9.52
CA GLY A 70 -17.14 -2.87 -10.05
C GLY A 70 -16.71 -1.40 -10.04
N ILE A 71 -17.48 -0.53 -9.38
CA ILE A 71 -17.21 0.88 -9.15
C ILE A 71 -16.95 1.07 -7.65
N GLU A 72 -15.99 1.91 -7.29
CA GLU A 72 -15.68 2.16 -5.89
C GLU A 72 -16.74 3.01 -5.19
N ASP A 73 -17.26 2.51 -4.06
CA ASP A 73 -18.13 3.27 -3.15
C ASP A 73 -17.34 4.14 -2.17
N VAL A 74 -16.18 3.63 -1.74
CA VAL A 74 -15.31 4.27 -0.77
C VAL A 74 -13.86 4.15 -1.22
N THR A 75 -13.16 5.29 -1.27
CA THR A 75 -11.74 5.35 -1.61
C THR A 75 -10.95 5.96 -0.46
N TYR A 76 -9.98 5.21 0.06
CA TYR A 76 -8.99 5.71 1.00
C TYR A 76 -7.74 6.14 0.23
N GLN A 77 -7.38 7.42 0.33
CA GLN A 77 -6.25 8.01 -0.39
C GLN A 77 -5.17 8.48 0.56
N PHE A 78 -3.92 8.10 0.28
CA PHE A 78 -2.75 8.49 1.04
C PHE A 78 -1.74 9.18 0.13
N LYS A 79 -1.29 10.37 0.54
CA LYS A 79 -0.18 11.11 -0.08
C LYS A 79 0.86 11.40 0.98
N PHE A 80 2.07 10.94 0.74
CA PHE A 80 3.20 11.21 1.62
C PHE A 80 3.95 12.44 1.13
N LYS A 81 4.57 13.16 2.06
CA LYS A 81 5.47 14.28 1.74
C LYS A 81 6.77 14.03 2.48
N MET A 82 7.86 13.91 1.75
CA MET A 82 9.18 13.91 2.36
C MET A 82 9.43 15.28 2.98
N LYS A 83 9.79 15.30 4.27
CA LYS A 83 10.29 16.50 4.93
C LYS A 83 11.76 16.27 5.23
N VAL A 84 12.62 17.07 4.60
CA VAL A 84 14.02 17.17 5.00
C VAL A 84 14.06 18.15 6.18
N GLY A 85 14.55 17.67 7.33
CA GLY A 85 14.77 18.48 8.52
C GLY A 85 16.12 19.17 8.50
#